data_AF-A0A2M9C966-F1
#
_entry.id   AF-A0A2M9C966-F1
#
_cell.length_a   1.000
_cell.length_b   1.000
_cell.length_c   1.000
_cell.angle_alpha   90.00
_cell.angle_beta   90.00
_cell.angle_gamma   90.00
#
_symmetry.space_group_name_H-M   'P 1'
#
loop_
_entity.id
_entity.type
_entity.pdbx_description
1 polymer ?
#
loop_
_entity_poly.entity_id
_entity_poly.type
_entity_poly.pdbx_seq_one_letter_code
_entity_poly.pdbx_strand_id
1 'polypeptide(L)'
;MGYKNSSYKYGITIHIGINYSPIVQIGTYAYFYIMYERKIIPNLNCGLDLIGEVLYGKWKIRLLWFIYQGHKRPSELQRKIPDASRRVLNIQLKELEDHELVTKKIYPVVPPKVEYSLTEFGESLIPVVGALGQWGDQHEERLRRVILQRIGGE
;
A
#
# COMPACT_ATOMS: atom_id res chain seq x y z
N MET A 1 -0.69 14.20 -46.47
CA MET A 1 -1.02 13.12 -45.53
C MET A 1 -0.50 11.81 -46.10
N GLY A 2 0.60 11.18 -45.68
CA GLY A 2 1.33 11.28 -44.42
C GLY A 2 1.55 9.86 -43.88
N TYR A 3 2.53 9.17 -44.48
CA TYR A 3 3.38 8.05 -44.00
C TYR A 3 2.71 6.80 -43.38
N LYS A 4 2.67 5.66 -44.10
CA LYS A 4 3.70 4.62 -44.35
C LYS A 4 3.82 3.54 -43.24
N ASN A 5 3.47 2.32 -43.66
CA ASN A 5 3.85 0.98 -43.17
C ASN A 5 5.10 0.90 -42.26
N SER A 6 5.05 0.05 -41.23
CA SER A 6 5.95 -1.12 -41.18
C SER A 6 5.49 -2.18 -40.18
N SER A 7 5.51 -3.41 -40.67
CA SER A 7 5.46 -4.68 -39.96
C SER A 7 6.67 -4.87 -39.03
N TYR A 8 6.47 -5.47 -37.87
CA TYR A 8 7.51 -6.11 -37.04
C TYR A 8 6.87 -7.38 -36.44
N LYS A 9 6.88 -8.52 -37.14
CA LYS A 9 7.89 -9.60 -37.13
C LYS A 9 8.45 -9.97 -35.75
N TYR A 10 8.21 -11.23 -35.39
CA TYR A 10 8.79 -12.00 -34.28
C TYR A 10 10.24 -11.67 -33.94
N GLY A 11 10.54 -11.56 -32.64
CA GLY A 11 11.90 -11.46 -32.11
C GLY A 11 11.92 -11.42 -30.59
N ILE A 12 12.00 -12.58 -29.94
CA ILE A 12 12.50 -12.67 -28.56
C ILE A 12 14.01 -12.43 -28.66
N THR A 13 14.47 -11.26 -28.21
CA THR A 13 15.89 -11.04 -27.92
C THR A 13 15.99 -10.28 -26.60
N ILE A 14 16.44 -10.99 -25.56
CA ILE A 14 16.78 -10.43 -24.26
C ILE A 14 18.08 -9.65 -24.45
N HIS A 15 17.98 -8.34 -24.68
CA HIS A 15 19.14 -7.45 -24.57
C HIS A 15 19.15 -6.81 -23.19
N ILE A 16 20.00 -7.36 -22.31
CA ILE A 16 20.51 -6.70 -21.11
C ILE A 16 21.32 -5.46 -21.50
N GLY A 17 20.62 -4.38 -21.86
CA GLY A 17 21.18 -3.07 -22.15
C GLY A 17 21.10 -2.17 -20.93
N ILE A 18 22.10 -2.26 -20.05
CA ILE A 18 22.37 -1.26 -19.01
C ILE A 18 22.76 0.07 -19.69
N ASN A 19 21.80 0.96 -19.87
CA ASN A 19 22.08 2.34 -20.25
C ASN A 19 22.29 3.16 -18.98
N TYR A 20 23.56 3.39 -18.62
CA TYR A 20 23.94 4.37 -17.61
C TYR A 20 23.86 5.76 -18.23
N SER A 21 22.91 6.59 -17.77
CA SER A 21 22.99 8.04 -17.98
C SER A 21 23.99 8.64 -16.99
N PRO A 22 24.84 9.61 -17.37
CA PRO A 22 25.94 10.08 -16.54
C PRO A 22 25.44 10.79 -15.28
N ILE A 23 26.05 10.38 -14.18
CA ILE A 23 25.80 10.78 -12.81
C ILE A 23 26.11 12.28 -12.66
N VAL A 24 25.10 13.11 -12.39
CA VAL A 24 25.33 14.40 -11.72
C VAL A 24 25.46 14.12 -10.23
N GLN A 25 26.72 14.05 -9.79
CA GLN A 25 27.13 13.70 -8.45
C GLN A 25 26.95 14.89 -7.51
N ILE A 26 25.92 14.86 -6.66
CA ILE A 26 25.85 15.67 -5.45
C ILE A 26 25.03 14.95 -4.38
N GLY A 27 25.69 14.60 -3.27
CA GLY A 27 25.06 14.35 -1.97
C GLY A 27 24.60 12.92 -1.71
N THR A 28 25.14 12.33 -0.64
CA THR A 28 24.98 10.96 -0.10
C THR A 28 23.56 10.57 0.39
N TYR A 29 22.50 11.20 -0.11
CA TYR A 29 21.11 10.90 0.29
C TYR A 29 20.30 10.09 -0.74
N ALA A 30 20.92 9.66 -1.85
CA ALA A 30 20.27 8.93 -2.94
C ALA A 30 19.95 7.45 -2.63
N TYR A 31 20.32 6.94 -1.45
CA TYR A 31 19.99 5.57 -1.06
C TYR A 31 18.60 5.53 -0.41
N PHE A 32 17.69 4.81 -1.07
CA PHE A 32 16.37 4.39 -0.56
C PHE A 32 15.16 5.29 -0.85
N TYR A 33 15.20 6.06 -1.93
CA TYR A 33 14.01 6.29 -2.75
C TYR A 33 14.22 5.58 -4.09
N ILE A 34 14.25 4.25 -4.05
CA ILE A 34 13.75 3.51 -5.20
C ILE A 34 12.25 3.79 -5.17
N MET A 35 11.83 4.87 -5.85
CA MET A 35 10.45 4.99 -6.29
C MET A 35 10.16 3.69 -7.01
N TYR A 36 9.26 2.89 -6.42
CA TYR A 36 8.80 1.66 -7.04
C TYR A 36 8.07 2.07 -8.31
N GLU A 37 8.77 2.11 -9.44
CA GLU A 37 8.13 2.40 -10.73
C GLU A 37 7.08 1.32 -10.95
N ARG A 38 5.81 1.72 -10.87
CA ARG A 38 4.69 0.84 -11.16
C ARG A 38 4.82 0.42 -12.62
N LYS A 39 5.25 -0.83 -12.82
CA LYS A 39 5.38 -1.44 -14.14
C LYS A 39 4.03 -1.60 -14.86
N ILE A 40 2.91 -1.45 -14.14
CA ILE A 40 1.55 -1.65 -14.62
C ILE A 40 0.71 -0.45 -14.21
N ILE A 41 0.00 0.14 -15.17
CA ILE A 41 -0.92 1.27 -14.98
C ILE A 41 -2.18 0.74 -14.27
N PRO A 42 -2.69 1.42 -13.23
CA PRO A 42 -3.90 0.99 -12.55
C PRO A 42 -5.10 1.00 -13.50
N ASN A 43 -5.92 -0.04 -13.41
CA ASN A 43 -7.23 -0.05 -14.05
C ASN A 43 -8.17 0.81 -13.19
N LEU A 44 -8.93 1.72 -13.79
CA LEU A 44 -9.84 2.64 -13.10
C LEU A 44 -11.27 2.51 -13.64
N ASN A 45 -11.61 1.37 -14.26
CA ASN A 45 -12.84 1.18 -15.01
C ASN A 45 -14.07 0.95 -14.11
N CYS A 46 -13.89 0.50 -12.88
CA CYS A 46 -15.01 0.30 -11.95
C CYS A 46 -14.62 0.53 -10.48
N GLY A 47 -15.64 0.59 -9.61
CA GLY A 47 -15.44 0.81 -8.17
C GLY A 47 -14.57 -0.27 -7.50
N LEU A 48 -14.59 -1.51 -7.98
CA LEU A 48 -13.71 -2.57 -7.49
C LEU A 48 -12.25 -2.34 -7.87
N ASP A 49 -11.99 -1.77 -9.05
CA ASP A 49 -10.62 -1.44 -9.44
C ASP A 49 -10.10 -0.24 -8.62
N LEU A 50 -10.94 0.79 -8.43
CA LEU A 50 -10.63 1.97 -7.60
C LEU A 50 -10.34 1.59 -6.15
N ILE A 51 -11.18 0.74 -5.53
CA ILE A 51 -10.94 0.31 -4.14
C ILE A 51 -9.71 -0.58 -4.05
N GLY A 52 -9.37 -1.32 -5.12
CA GLY A 52 -8.13 -2.08 -5.21
C GLY A 52 -6.91 -1.17 -5.09
N GLU A 53 -6.89 -0.05 -5.80
CA GLU A 53 -5.79 0.92 -5.72
C GLU A 53 -5.66 1.55 -4.33
N VAL A 54 -6.79 1.84 -3.70
CA VAL A 54 -6.82 2.51 -2.39
C VAL A 54 -6.47 1.53 -1.26
N LEU A 55 -7.07 0.34 -1.22
CA LEU A 55 -7.06 -0.57 -0.07
C LEU A 55 -6.25 -1.86 -0.26
N TYR A 56 -5.85 -2.22 -1.48
CA TYR A 56 -4.98 -3.39 -1.62
C TYR A 56 -3.66 -3.19 -0.90
N GLY A 57 -3.18 -4.29 -0.34
CA GLY A 57 -2.03 -4.32 0.53
C GLY A 57 -2.37 -4.98 1.87
N LYS A 58 -1.38 -5.66 2.44
CA LYS A 58 -1.54 -6.43 3.68
C LYS A 58 -1.93 -5.58 4.90
N TRP A 59 -1.66 -4.26 4.85
CA TRP A 59 -1.63 -3.41 6.05
C TRP A 59 -2.77 -2.40 6.14
N LYS A 60 -3.27 -1.88 5.00
CA LYS A 60 -4.18 -0.74 4.96
C LYS A 60 -5.49 -0.97 5.70
N ILE A 61 -6.14 -2.10 5.44
CA ILE A 61 -7.40 -2.49 6.10
C ILE A 61 -7.21 -2.59 7.63
N ARG A 62 -6.10 -3.21 8.09
CA ARG A 62 -5.77 -3.31 9.52
C ARG A 62 -5.51 -1.94 10.14
N LEU A 63 -4.81 -1.05 9.41
CA LEU A 63 -4.53 0.31 9.88
C LEU A 63 -5.82 1.11 10.07
N LEU A 64 -6.71 1.13 9.07
CA LEU A 64 -8.00 1.80 9.15
C LEU A 64 -8.81 1.29 10.35
N TRP A 65 -8.88 -0.03 10.53
CA TRP A 65 -9.58 -0.65 11.65
C TRP A 65 -9.00 -0.22 13.01
N PHE A 66 -7.67 -0.25 13.19
CA PHE A 66 -7.08 0.12 14.48
C PHE A 66 -7.13 1.62 14.76
N ILE A 67 -7.06 2.48 13.73
CA ILE A 67 -7.28 3.92 13.89
C ILE A 67 -8.72 4.19 14.33
N TYR A 68 -9.70 3.51 13.71
CA TYR A 68 -11.10 3.56 14.13
C TYR A 68 -11.29 3.15 15.60
N GLN A 69 -10.59 2.10 16.05
CA GLN A 69 -10.59 1.65 17.46
C GLN A 69 -9.85 2.61 18.42
N GLY A 70 -9.33 3.74 17.94
CA GLY A 70 -8.73 4.78 18.75
C GLY A 70 -7.21 4.70 18.89
N HIS A 71 -6.51 3.83 18.16
CA HIS A 71 -5.05 3.82 18.13
C HIS A 71 -4.53 4.91 17.20
N LYS A 72 -3.99 5.98 17.79
CA LYS A 72 -3.66 7.20 17.03
C LYS A 72 -2.17 7.32 16.75
N ARG A 73 -1.30 6.77 17.59
CA ARG A 73 0.16 6.92 17.43
C ARG A 73 0.76 5.81 16.56
N PRO A 74 1.77 6.09 15.73
CA PRO A 74 2.45 5.05 14.95
C PRO A 74 2.99 3.89 15.80
N SER A 75 3.46 4.17 17.01
CA SER A 75 3.95 3.15 17.94
C SER A 75 2.84 2.25 18.48
N GLU A 76 1.64 2.78 18.70
CA GLU A 76 0.46 2.01 19.09
C GLU A 76 0.00 1.10 17.93
N LEU A 77 -0.06 1.66 16.73
CA LEU A 77 -0.39 0.91 15.51
C LEU A 77 0.63 -0.20 15.23
N GLN A 78 1.93 0.07 15.40
CA GLN A 78 2.98 -0.95 15.27
C GLN A 78 2.80 -2.10 16.28
N ARG A 79 2.41 -1.80 17.52
CA ARG A 79 2.14 -2.85 18.53
C ARG A 79 0.96 -3.73 18.15
N LYS A 80 -0.04 -3.19 17.44
CA LYS A 80 -1.19 -3.96 16.91
C LYS A 80 -0.87 -4.71 15.61
N ILE A 81 0.16 -4.29 14.88
CA ILE A 81 0.61 -4.86 13.61
C ILE A 81 2.12 -5.16 13.71
N PRO A 82 2.53 -6.13 14.56
CA PRO A 82 3.95 -6.38 14.83
C PRO A 82 4.71 -6.92 13.61
N ASP A 83 3.99 -7.51 12.66
CA ASP A 83 4.56 -8.04 11.41
C ASP A 83 4.85 -6.95 10.37
N ALA A 84 4.41 -5.69 10.59
CA ALA A 84 4.80 -4.54 9.79
C ALA A 84 5.99 -3.81 10.43
N SER A 85 7.09 -3.65 9.67
CA SER A 85 8.19 -2.79 10.12
C SER A 85 7.73 -1.33 10.24
N ARG A 86 8.39 -0.54 11.09
CA ARG A 86 8.09 0.91 11.23
C ARG A 86 8.13 1.64 9.89
N ARG A 87 9.10 1.29 9.04
CA ARG A 87 9.24 1.87 7.70
C ARG A 87 8.00 1.59 6.85
N VAL A 88 7.57 0.33 6.79
CA VAL A 88 6.39 -0.08 6.02
C VAL A 88 5.13 0.58 6.57
N LEU A 89 4.95 0.61 7.89
CA LEU A 89 3.81 1.26 8.52
C LEU A 89 3.72 2.74 8.18
N ASN A 90 4.85 3.46 8.19
CA ASN A 90 4.90 4.87 7.78
C ASN A 90 4.56 5.08 6.30
N ILE A 91 5.05 4.22 5.40
CA ILE A 91 4.70 4.27 3.97
C ILE A 91 3.20 4.08 3.78
N GLN A 92 2.62 3.08 4.44
CA GLN A 92 1.19 2.77 4.31
C GLN A 92 0.30 3.84 4.92
N LEU A 93 0.70 4.44 6.06
CA LEU A 93 0.01 5.60 6.61
C LEU A 93 0.09 6.82 5.68
N LYS A 94 1.23 7.01 5.01
CA LYS A 94 1.37 8.10 4.03
C LYS A 94 0.48 7.88 2.82
N GLU A 95 0.41 6.67 2.28
CA GLU A 95 -0.52 6.33 1.20
C GLU A 95 -1.99 6.52 1.60
N LEU A 96 -2.37 6.16 2.83
CA LEU A 96 -3.74 6.39 3.33
C LEU A 96 -4.05 7.87 3.51
N GLU A 97 -3.05 8.69 3.86
CA GLU A 97 -3.17 10.15 3.89
C GLU A 97 -3.31 10.73 2.47
N ASP A 98 -2.51 10.24 1.51
CA ASP A 98 -2.55 10.67 0.11
C ASP A 98 -3.87 10.28 -0.58
N HIS A 99 -4.52 9.20 -0.15
CA HIS A 99 -5.87 8.82 -0.57
C HIS A 99 -6.99 9.46 0.27
N GLU A 100 -6.68 10.43 1.12
CA GLU A 100 -7.65 11.19 1.92
C GLU A 100 -8.49 10.34 2.89
N LEU A 101 -8.06 9.13 3.25
CA LEU A 101 -8.73 8.26 4.22
C LEU A 101 -8.32 8.57 5.66
N VAL A 102 -7.11 9.08 5.84
CA VAL A 102 -6.51 9.37 7.15
C VAL A 102 -5.93 10.77 7.15
N THR A 103 -6.06 11.49 8.26
CA THR A 103 -5.36 12.75 8.50
C THR A 103 -4.25 12.56 9.52
N LYS A 104 -3.15 13.30 9.36
CA LYS A 104 -2.02 13.34 10.29
C LYS A 104 -1.98 14.68 11.00
N LYS A 105 -2.04 14.65 12.33
CA LYS A 105 -1.85 15.81 13.19
C LYS A 105 -0.49 15.77 13.87
N ILE A 106 0.30 16.83 13.66
CA ILE A 106 1.59 17.03 14.34
C ILE A 106 1.38 17.97 15.51
N TYR A 107 1.79 17.54 16.70
CA TYR A 107 1.77 18.34 17.90
C TYR A 107 3.18 18.87 18.17
N PRO A 108 3.39 20.20 18.23
CA PRO A 108 4.67 20.83 18.48
C PRO A 108 5.01 20.77 19.98
N VAL A 109 5.17 19.56 20.51
CA VAL A 109 5.67 19.28 21.86
C VAL A 109 7.06 18.67 21.78
N VAL A 110 7.79 18.61 22.89
CA VAL A 110 9.11 17.95 22.94
C VAL A 110 8.99 16.64 23.72
N PRO A 111 9.30 15.47 23.12
CA PRO A 111 9.59 15.26 21.70
C PRO A 111 8.33 15.41 20.82
N PRO A 112 8.47 15.78 19.53
CA PRO A 112 7.33 15.94 18.63
C PRO A 112 6.43 14.71 18.61
N LYS A 113 5.13 14.94 18.74
CA LYS A 113 4.11 13.89 18.77
C LYS A 113 3.30 13.94 17.47
N VAL A 114 3.05 12.77 16.89
CA VAL A 114 2.17 12.64 15.72
C VAL A 114 1.01 11.71 16.05
N GLU A 115 -0.17 12.08 15.60
CA GLU A 115 -1.38 11.27 15.68
C GLU A 115 -2.05 11.16 14.32
N TYR A 116 -2.64 10.01 14.06
CA TYR A 116 -3.45 9.73 12.89
C TYR A 116 -4.91 9.57 13.31
N SER A 117 -5.82 10.00 12.46
CA SER A 117 -7.27 9.86 12.65
C SER A 117 -7.93 9.65 11.29
N LEU A 118 -9.08 8.98 11.26
CA LEU A 118 -9.84 8.86 10.02
C LEU A 118 -10.38 10.23 9.61
N THR A 119 -10.49 10.45 8.30
CA THR A 119 -11.32 11.53 7.74
C THR A 119 -12.78 11.07 7.72
N GLU A 120 -13.73 11.98 7.46
CA GLU A 120 -15.13 11.61 7.24
C GLU A 120 -15.26 10.58 6.09
N PHE A 121 -14.47 10.74 5.02
CA PHE A 121 -14.38 9.78 3.93
C PHE A 121 -13.84 8.42 4.41
N GLY A 122 -12.77 8.40 5.22
CA GLY A 122 -12.24 7.18 5.82
C GLY A 122 -13.21 6.48 6.77
N GLU A 123 -14.00 7.24 7.54
CA GLU A 123 -15.04 6.69 8.41
C GLU A 123 -16.16 6.01 7.62
N SER A 124 -16.54 6.57 6.46
CA SER A 124 -17.56 5.98 5.58
C SER A 124 -17.22 4.56 5.10
N LEU A 125 -15.93 4.19 5.12
CA LEU A 125 -15.43 2.88 4.70
C LEU A 125 -15.45 1.83 5.82
N ILE A 126 -15.56 2.24 7.09
CA ILE A 126 -15.50 1.34 8.24
C ILE A 126 -16.60 0.25 8.22
N PRO A 127 -17.85 0.53 7.82
CA PRO A 127 -18.87 -0.52 7.67
C PRO A 127 -18.45 -1.63 6.69
N VAL A 128 -17.77 -1.28 5.59
CA VAL A 128 -17.28 -2.24 4.59
C VAL A 128 -16.14 -3.07 5.18
N VAL A 129 -15.18 -2.43 5.87
CA VAL A 129 -14.10 -3.12 6.58
C VAL A 129 -14.65 -4.07 7.64
N GLY A 130 -15.67 -3.63 8.38
CA GLY A 130 -16.37 -4.44 9.38
C GLY A 130 -17.04 -5.66 8.76
N ALA A 131 -17.72 -5.50 7.63
CA ALA A 131 -18.34 -6.61 6.91
C ALA A 131 -17.30 -7.65 6.41
N LEU A 132 -16.14 -7.19 5.94
CA LEU A 132 -15.03 -8.08 5.57
C LEU A 132 -14.51 -8.86 6.78
N GLY A 133 -14.34 -8.19 7.91
CA GLY A 133 -13.93 -8.84 9.17
C GLY A 133 -14.93 -9.89 9.62
N GLN A 134 -16.21 -9.53 9.67
CA GLN A 134 -17.29 -10.43 10.05
C GLN A 134 -17.38 -11.67 9.15
N TRP A 135 -17.27 -11.48 7.83
CA TRP A 135 -17.24 -12.62 6.90
C TRP A 135 -16.02 -13.51 7.15
N GLY A 136 -14.86 -12.91 7.46
CA GLY A 136 -13.65 -13.62 7.83
C GLY A 136 -13.82 -14.48 9.08
N ASP A 137 -14.44 -13.91 10.12
CA ASP A 137 -14.72 -14.61 11.39
C ASP A 137 -15.69 -15.78 11.17
N GLN A 138 -16.73 -15.59 10.36
CA GLN A 138 -17.70 -16.66 10.02
C GLN A 138 -17.06 -17.83 9.25
N HIS A 139 -15.98 -17.59 8.53
CA HIS A 139 -15.31 -18.59 7.68
C HIS A 139 -13.90 -18.93 8.16
N GLU A 140 -13.56 -18.60 9.41
CA GLU A 140 -12.20 -18.66 9.95
C GLU A 140 -11.57 -20.05 9.79
N GLU A 141 -12.29 -21.11 10.15
CA GLU A 141 -11.80 -22.50 10.04
C GLU A 141 -11.43 -22.85 8.59
N ARG A 142 -12.31 -22.50 7.64
CA ARG A 142 -12.09 -22.74 6.22
C ARG A 142 -10.88 -21.97 5.71
N LEU A 143 -10.75 -20.69 6.09
CA LEU A 143 -9.62 -19.83 5.70
C LEU A 143 -8.30 -20.38 6.25
N ARG A 144 -8.25 -20.75 7.54
CA ARG A 144 -7.07 -21.34 8.17
C ARG A 144 -6.64 -22.61 7.45
N ARG A 145 -7.58 -23.53 7.17
CA ARG A 145 -7.28 -24.79 6.47
C ARG A 145 -6.66 -24.55 5.09
N VAL A 146 -7.26 -23.71 4.25
CA VAL A 146 -6.76 -23.49 2.88
C VAL A 146 -5.43 -22.73 2.85
N ILE A 147 -5.21 -21.81 3.79
CA ILE A 147 -3.95 -21.07 3.90
C ILE A 147 -2.82 -22.00 4.37
N LEU A 148 -3.07 -22.84 5.39
CA LEU A 148 -2.08 -23.76 5.91
C LEU A 148 -1.69 -24.86 4.91
N GLN A 149 -2.65 -25.36 4.12
CA GLN A 149 -2.37 -26.29 3.01
C GLN A 149 -1.37 -25.72 2.00
N ARG A 150 -1.42 -24.41 1.76
CA ARG A 150 -0.50 -23.73 0.85
C ARG A 150 0.89 -23.55 1.45
N ILE A 151 1.01 -23.44 2.77
CA ILE A 151 2.29 -23.20 3.46
C ILE A 151 3.00 -24.52 3.79
N GLY A 152 2.26 -25.58 4.10
CA GLY A 152 2.82 -26.90 4.44
C GLY A 152 3.04 -27.83 3.24
N GLY A 153 2.88 -27.34 2.01
CA GLY A 153 3.03 -28.10 0.77
C GLY A 153 4.38 -27.91 0.06
N GLU A 154 5.43 -27.56 0.81
CA GLU A 154 6.83 -27.53 0.34
C GLU A 154 7.63 -28.70 0.94
#